data_AF-A0A4R8PIW7-F1
#
_entry.id   AF-A0A4R8PIW7-F1
#
_cell.length_a   1.000
_cell.length_b   1.000
_cell.length_c   1.000
_cell.angle_alpha   90.00
_cell.angle_beta   90.00
_cell.angle_gamma   90.00
#
_symmetry.space_group_name_H-M   'P 1'
#
loop_
_entity.id
_entity.type
_entity.pdbx_description
1 polymer ?
#
loop_
_entity_poly.entity_id
_entity_poly.type
_entity_poly.pdbx_seq_one_letter_code
_entity_poly.pdbx_strand_id
1 'polypeptide(L)'
;MLFVWVQLAQPIWAVTYTYVFTYGAGDYVCHARMEVYINSQNPASTPGNGATTGAGAYILDLGPANRNGHRGFEIGINQAAQSLPGNRRIPILFPRVNLYTDMAGEPLGVCSYRQGAIAWAQNDGTALRPYYRF
;
A
#
# COMPACT_ATOMS: atom_id res chain seq x y z
N MET A 1 -4.35 51.67 8.26
CA MET A 1 -5.10 50.41 8.05
C MET A 1 -4.05 49.32 7.85
N LEU A 2 -3.87 48.43 8.82
CA LEU A 2 -2.83 47.39 8.82
C LEU A 2 -3.44 46.08 8.30
N PHE A 3 -3.01 45.60 7.13
CA PHE A 3 -3.42 44.30 6.60
C PHE A 3 -2.56 43.21 7.24
N VAL A 4 -3.14 42.47 8.18
CA VAL A 4 -2.53 41.25 8.73
C VAL A 4 -2.86 40.10 7.78
N TRP A 5 -1.87 39.63 7.04
CA TRP A 5 -1.92 38.39 6.29
C TRP A 5 -1.82 37.21 7.27
N VAL A 6 -2.94 36.53 7.54
CA VAL A 6 -2.90 35.23 8.21
C VAL A 6 -2.61 34.19 7.13
N GLN A 7 -1.35 33.78 7.01
CA GLN A 7 -1.03 32.53 6.34
C GLN A 7 -1.63 31.42 7.20
N LEU A 8 -2.80 30.91 6.80
CA LEU A 8 -3.29 29.62 7.24
C LEU A 8 -2.26 28.59 6.77
N ALA A 9 -1.31 28.27 7.65
CA ALA A 9 -0.48 27.08 7.49
C ALA A 9 -1.47 25.91 7.40
N GLN A 10 -1.67 25.38 6.19
CA GLN A 10 -2.36 24.12 6.05
C GLN A 10 -1.57 23.14 6.89
N PRO A 11 -2.16 22.53 7.92
CA PRO A 11 -1.40 21.63 8.73
C PRO A 11 -1.04 20.46 7.81
N ILE A 12 0.25 20.30 7.56
CA ILE A 12 0.77 19.20 6.76
C ILE A 12 0.80 18.02 7.71
N TRP A 13 -0.33 17.32 7.83
CA TRP A 13 -0.38 16.04 8.51
C TRP A 13 0.14 15.03 7.50
N ALA A 14 1.33 14.51 7.78
CA ALA A 14 1.80 13.33 7.11
C ALA A 14 1.86 12.21 8.13
N VAL A 15 1.10 11.17 7.86
CA VAL A 15 1.00 10.03 8.75
C VAL A 15 1.71 8.87 8.09
N THR A 16 2.63 8.27 8.85
CA THR A 16 3.33 7.05 8.44
C THR A 16 2.58 5.87 9.02
N TYR A 17 2.13 4.98 8.16
CA TYR A 17 1.52 3.72 8.54
C TYR A 17 2.46 2.57 8.22
N THR A 18 2.70 1.70 9.20
CA THR A 18 3.48 0.48 8.99
C THR A 18 2.55 -0.71 8.84
N TYR A 19 2.73 -1.45 7.75
CA TYR A 19 1.93 -2.62 7.43
C TYR A 19 2.80 -3.86 7.22
N VAL A 20 2.20 -5.02 7.47
CA VAL A 20 2.76 -6.32 7.11
C VAL A 20 1.90 -6.93 6.03
N PHE A 21 2.55 -7.25 4.91
CA PHE A 21 1.97 -7.93 3.77
C PHE A 21 2.41 -9.38 3.74
N THR A 22 1.48 -10.30 3.90
CA THR A 22 1.74 -11.73 3.78
C THR A 22 1.21 -12.24 2.45
N TYR A 23 2.08 -12.90 1.69
CA TYR A 23 1.75 -13.42 0.36
C TYR A 23 2.47 -14.74 0.10
N GLY A 24 1.95 -15.56 -0.80
CA GLY A 24 2.53 -16.88 -1.04
C GLY A 24 1.91 -17.65 -2.19
N ALA A 25 2.57 -18.73 -2.57
CA ALA A 25 2.05 -19.74 -3.51
C ALA A 25 2.67 -21.11 -3.22
N GLY A 26 1.84 -22.16 -3.23
CA GLY A 26 2.27 -23.50 -2.86
C GLY A 26 2.80 -23.54 -1.42
N ASP A 27 4.00 -24.10 -1.24
CA ASP A 27 4.66 -24.27 0.05
C ASP A 27 5.44 -23.02 0.52
N TYR A 28 5.33 -21.90 -0.19
CA TYR A 28 6.08 -20.69 0.11
C TYR A 28 5.16 -19.60 0.65
N VAL A 29 5.51 -19.10 1.84
CA VAL A 29 4.94 -17.90 2.45
C VAL A 29 6.05 -16.86 2.58
N CYS A 30 5.77 -15.66 2.09
CA CYS A 30 6.63 -14.49 2.14
C CYS A 30 5.94 -13.40 2.97
N HIS A 31 6.75 -12.62 3.66
CA HIS A 31 6.30 -11.45 4.42
C HIS A 31 7.09 -10.22 3.98
N ALA A 32 6.39 -9.12 3.74
CA ALA A 32 7.00 -7.82 3.52
C ALA A 32 6.46 -6.83 4.54
N ARG A 33 7.36 -6.13 5.23
CA ARG A 33 7.00 -4.98 6.07
C ARG A 33 7.19 -3.71 5.24
N MET A 34 6.17 -2.87 5.21
CA MET A 34 6.15 -1.66 4.40
C MET A 34 5.75 -0.47 5.25
N GLU A 35 6.42 0.66 5.05
CA GLU A 35 6.03 1.94 5.61
C GLU A 35 5.44 2.79 4.50
N VAL A 36 4.20 3.22 4.70
CA VAL A 36 3.44 4.02 3.75
C VAL A 36 3.30 5.40 4.34
N TYR A 37 3.92 6.36 3.67
CA TYR A 37 3.80 7.77 4.00
C TYR A 37 2.65 8.36 3.20
N ILE A 38 1.58 8.78 3.89
CA ILE A 38 0.42 9.39 3.26
C ILE A 38 0.50 10.89 3.54
N ASN A 39 0.70 11.67 2.49
CA ASN A 39 0.54 13.13 2.53
C ASN A 39 -0.55 13.56 1.54
N SER A 40 -1.06 14.77 1.74
CA SER A 40 -2.11 15.36 0.91
C SER A 40 -1.67 15.73 -0.52
N GLN A 41 -0.39 15.59 -0.86
CA GLN A 41 0.20 16.14 -2.09
C GLN A 41 0.60 15.07 -3.12
N ASN A 42 1.06 13.88 -2.73
CA ASN A 42 1.40 12.81 -3.67
C ASN A 42 1.69 11.46 -2.97
N PRO A 43 0.75 10.50 -2.94
CA PRO A 43 1.00 9.17 -2.37
C PRO A 43 1.64 8.18 -3.36
N ALA A 44 1.81 8.55 -4.63
CA ALA A 44 2.21 7.63 -5.69
C ALA A 44 3.74 7.59 -5.88
N SER A 45 4.32 6.40 -5.70
CA SER A 45 5.64 6.08 -6.23
C SER A 45 5.44 5.32 -7.54
N THR A 46 5.95 5.82 -8.67
CA THR A 46 5.86 5.10 -9.95
C THR A 46 6.37 3.66 -9.79
N PRO A 47 5.63 2.65 -10.30
CA PRO A 47 6.09 1.27 -10.22
C PRO A 47 7.46 1.14 -10.89
N GLY A 48 8.47 0.71 -10.15
CA GLY A 48 9.66 0.15 -10.76
C GLY A 48 9.21 -1.05 -11.60
N ASN A 49 9.45 -0.99 -12.91
CA ASN A 49 9.24 -2.12 -13.81
C ASN A 49 9.81 -3.38 -13.15
N GLY A 50 9.00 -4.44 -13.11
CA GLY A 50 9.11 -5.56 -12.18
C GLY A 50 10.52 -5.99 -11.84
N ALA A 51 10.76 -6.27 -10.56
CA ALA A 51 12.07 -6.68 -10.08
C ALA A 51 12.60 -7.84 -10.95
N THR A 52 13.71 -7.62 -11.64
CA THR A 52 14.40 -8.64 -12.44
C THR A 52 15.21 -9.59 -11.55
N THR A 53 15.51 -9.16 -10.33
CA THR A 53 16.04 -9.98 -9.23
C THR A 53 15.40 -9.53 -7.92
N GLY A 54 15.00 -10.46 -7.06
CA GLY A 54 14.41 -10.13 -5.75
C GLY A 54 12.95 -9.66 -5.81
N ALA A 55 12.61 -8.68 -4.97
CA ALA A 55 11.26 -8.13 -4.84
C ALA A 55 11.28 -6.60 -4.84
N GLY A 56 10.39 -5.98 -5.61
CA GLY A 56 10.22 -4.52 -5.69
C GLY A 56 8.81 -4.12 -5.30
N ALA A 57 8.69 -3.24 -4.32
CA ALA A 57 7.40 -2.71 -3.87
C ALA A 57 7.03 -1.40 -4.58
N TYR A 58 5.74 -1.14 -4.76
CA TYR A 58 5.23 0.11 -5.35
C TYR A 58 3.88 0.52 -4.75
N ILE A 59 3.55 1.81 -4.91
CA ILE A 59 2.25 2.40 -4.60
C ILE A 59 1.71 3.11 -5.85
N LEU A 60 0.54 2.71 -6.32
CA LEU A 60 -0.11 3.28 -7.50
C LEU A 60 -1.41 3.99 -7.13
N ASP A 61 -1.61 5.20 -7.65
CA ASP A 61 -2.88 5.92 -7.51
C ASP A 61 -3.98 5.20 -8.31
N LEU A 62 -5.10 4.88 -7.66
CA LEU A 62 -6.25 4.25 -8.31
C LEU A 62 -7.16 5.25 -9.04
N GLY A 63 -6.78 6.52 -9.06
CA GLY A 63 -7.44 7.58 -9.81
C GLY A 63 -8.11 8.61 -8.89
N PRO A 64 -9.07 9.39 -9.41
CA PRO A 64 -9.64 10.49 -8.66
C PRO A 64 -10.38 10.00 -7.40
N ALA A 65 -10.52 10.91 -6.44
CA ALA A 65 -11.32 10.65 -5.25
C ALA A 65 -12.77 10.26 -5.64
N ASN A 66 -13.37 9.36 -4.86
CA ASN A 66 -14.77 8.99 -5.06
C ASN A 66 -15.73 10.12 -4.64
N ARG A 67 -17.04 9.89 -4.74
CA ARG A 67 -18.07 10.88 -4.37
C ARG A 67 -18.00 11.37 -2.91
N ASN A 68 -17.38 10.58 -2.02
CA ASN A 68 -17.21 10.90 -0.61
C ASN A 68 -15.85 11.56 -0.33
N GLY A 69 -15.07 11.88 -1.37
CA GLY A 69 -13.74 12.46 -1.23
C GLY A 69 -12.65 11.45 -0.87
N HIS A 70 -12.95 10.15 -0.86
CA HIS A 70 -11.97 9.12 -0.49
C HIS A 70 -11.01 8.83 -1.65
N ARG A 71 -9.72 8.72 -1.36
CA ARG A 71 -8.67 8.43 -2.34
C ARG A 71 -8.22 6.98 -2.24
N GLY A 72 -8.13 6.31 -3.38
CA GLY A 72 -7.72 4.92 -3.47
C GLY A 72 -6.28 4.78 -3.92
N PHE A 73 -5.55 3.82 -3.37
CA PHE A 73 -4.23 3.44 -3.85
C PHE A 73 -4.07 1.92 -3.84
N GLU A 74 -3.29 1.41 -4.78
CA GLU A 74 -2.81 0.03 -4.81
C GLU A 74 -1.42 -0.02 -4.20
N ILE A 75 -1.18 -1.01 -3.34
CA ILE A 75 0.15 -1.42 -2.94
C ILE A 75 0.44 -2.77 -3.56
N GLY A 76 1.56 -2.88 -4.27
CA GLY A 76 1.96 -4.11 -4.94
C GLY A 76 3.41 -4.48 -4.72
N ILE A 77 3.70 -5.78 -4.77
CA ILE A 77 5.07 -6.32 -4.79
C ILE A 77 5.30 -7.08 -6.09
N ASN A 78 6.31 -6.69 -6.84
CA ASN A 78 6.83 -7.41 -7.99
C ASN A 78 7.97 -8.32 -7.54
N GLN A 79 7.69 -9.60 -7.28
CA GLN A 79 8.72 -10.56 -6.89
C GLN A 79 9.05 -11.50 -8.05
N ALA A 80 10.32 -11.46 -8.48
CA ALA A 80 10.86 -12.44 -9.41
C ALA A 80 10.93 -13.82 -8.75
N ALA A 81 10.96 -14.87 -9.58
CA ALA A 81 11.26 -16.19 -9.08
C ALA A 81 12.66 -16.21 -8.45
N GLN A 82 12.79 -16.86 -7.31
CA GLN A 82 14.07 -17.02 -6.61
C GLN A 82 14.43 -18.49 -6.49
N SER A 83 15.62 -18.83 -6.97
CA SER A 83 16.22 -20.15 -6.76
C SER A 83 16.84 -20.21 -5.37
N LEU A 84 16.46 -21.22 -4.60
CA LEU A 84 16.99 -21.49 -3.26
C LEU A 84 17.86 -22.76 -3.31
N PRO A 85 18.77 -22.94 -2.32
CA PRO A 85 19.54 -24.18 -2.21
C PRO A 85 18.66 -25.44 -2.14
N GLY A 86 19.11 -26.50 -2.82
CA GLY A 86 18.44 -27.80 -2.85
C GLY A 86 17.29 -27.90 -3.86
N ASN A 87 17.44 -27.32 -5.06
CA ASN A 87 16.44 -27.34 -6.14
C ASN A 87 15.07 -26.75 -5.77
N ARG A 88 15.00 -25.94 -4.72
CA ARG A 88 13.78 -25.22 -4.32
C ARG A 88 13.68 -23.92 -5.10
N ARG A 89 12.46 -23.55 -5.48
CA ARG A 89 12.19 -22.34 -6.25
C ARG A 89 10.96 -21.65 -5.70
N ILE A 90 11.13 -20.44 -5.19
CA ILE A 90 10.00 -19.54 -4.95
C ILE A 90 9.51 -19.10 -6.34
N PRO A 91 8.22 -19.30 -6.66
CA PRO A 91 7.68 -18.88 -7.95
C PRO A 91 7.62 -17.34 -8.04
N ILE A 92 7.32 -16.85 -9.24
CA ILE A 92 7.00 -15.43 -9.44
C ILE A 92 5.73 -15.11 -8.65
N LEU A 93 5.75 -14.02 -7.88
CA LEU A 93 4.62 -13.58 -7.06
C LEU A 93 4.33 -12.10 -7.32
N PHE A 94 3.06 -11.78 -7.52
CA PHE A 94 2.56 -10.43 -7.80
C PHE A 94 1.41 -10.04 -6.87
N PRO A 95 1.60 -10.10 -5.54
CA PRO A 95 0.53 -9.76 -4.62
C PRO A 95 0.19 -8.27 -4.71
N ARG A 96 -1.11 -7.96 -4.70
CA ARG A 96 -1.64 -6.59 -4.69
C ARG A 96 -2.71 -6.45 -3.63
N VAL A 97 -2.76 -5.27 -3.03
CA VAL A 97 -3.86 -4.84 -2.17
C VAL A 97 -4.30 -3.45 -2.57
N ASN A 98 -5.60 -3.19 -2.59
CA ASN A 98 -6.13 -1.85 -2.77
C ASN A 98 -6.71 -1.35 -1.45
N LEU A 99 -6.42 -0.11 -1.10
CA LEU A 99 -6.91 0.55 0.10
C LEU A 99 -7.52 1.91 -0.25
N TYR A 100 -8.45 2.36 0.58
CA TYR A 100 -8.96 3.73 0.54
C TYR A 100 -8.56 4.50 1.79
N THR A 101 -8.36 5.79 1.63
CA THR A 101 -8.22 6.75 2.72
C THR A 101 -9.28 7.82 2.64
N ASP A 102 -9.62 8.42 3.77
CA ASP A 102 -10.44 9.63 3.81
C ASP A 102 -9.65 10.87 3.37
N MET A 103 -10.25 12.05 3.49
CA MET A 103 -9.61 13.31 3.12
C MET A 103 -8.46 13.71 4.06
N ALA A 104 -8.36 13.10 5.24
CA ALA A 104 -7.27 13.31 6.19
C ALA A 104 -6.11 12.30 5.98
N GLY A 105 -6.27 11.32 5.10
CA GLY A 105 -5.28 10.26 4.88
C GLY A 105 -5.43 9.09 5.86
N GLU A 106 -6.52 9.02 6.62
CA GLU A 106 -6.82 7.90 7.52
C GLU A 106 -7.28 6.68 6.71
N PRO A 107 -6.72 5.48 6.96
CA PRO A 107 -7.08 4.28 6.23
C PRO A 107 -8.51 3.86 6.56
N LEU A 108 -9.36 3.81 5.53
CA LEU A 108 -10.75 3.37 5.62
C LEU A 108 -10.92 1.86 5.47
N GLY A 109 -9.87 1.17 5.05
CA GLY A 109 -9.83 -0.29 4.95
C GLY A 109 -9.35 -0.82 3.62
N VAL A 110 -9.18 -2.14 3.57
CA VAL A 110 -8.82 -2.88 2.35
C VAL A 110 -10.06 -3.16 1.53
N CYS A 111 -10.04 -2.87 0.24
CA CYS A 111 -11.17 -3.10 -0.66
C CYS A 111 -10.98 -4.29 -1.62
N SER A 112 -9.74 -4.72 -1.87
CA SER A 112 -9.49 -5.93 -2.67
C SER A 112 -8.09 -6.49 -2.47
N TYR A 113 -7.96 -7.82 -2.57
CA TYR A 113 -6.71 -8.56 -2.65
C TYR A 113 -6.57 -9.20 -4.03
N ARG A 114 -5.38 -9.19 -4.63
CA ARG A 114 -5.11 -9.88 -5.91
C ARG A 114 -3.81 -10.70 -5.85
N GLN A 115 -3.81 -11.82 -6.61
CA GLN A 115 -2.67 -12.71 -6.89
C GLN A 115 -1.79 -13.09 -5.68
N GLY A 116 -2.26 -14.05 -4.86
CA GLY A 116 -1.44 -14.65 -3.82
C GLY A 116 -1.21 -13.76 -2.59
N ALA A 117 -1.87 -12.60 -2.52
CA ALA A 117 -2.01 -11.81 -1.31
C ALA A 117 -2.90 -12.56 -0.31
N ILE A 118 -2.35 -12.93 0.84
CA ILE A 118 -3.01 -13.77 1.84
C ILE A 118 -3.58 -12.91 2.96
N ALA A 119 -2.81 -11.91 3.44
CA ALA A 119 -3.24 -11.03 4.52
C ALA A 119 -2.52 -9.69 4.48
N TRP A 120 -3.25 -8.63 4.83
CA TRP A 120 -2.69 -7.31 5.09
C TRP A 120 -3.14 -6.84 6.48
N ALA A 121 -2.16 -6.50 7.31
CA ALA A 121 -2.38 -6.10 8.70
C ALA A 121 -1.50 -4.91 9.05
N GLN A 122 -1.87 -4.18 10.11
CA GLN A 122 -0.95 -3.22 10.73
C GLN A 122 0.23 -3.98 11.35
N ASN A 123 1.32 -3.27 11.62
CA ASN A 123 2.54 -3.86 12.17
C ASN A 123 2.36 -4.54 13.55
N ASP A 124 1.31 -4.19 14.30
CA ASP A 124 0.93 -4.86 15.54
C ASP A 124 0.12 -6.16 15.34
N GLY A 125 -0.11 -6.55 14.08
CA GLY A 125 -0.87 -7.73 13.69
C GLY A 125 -2.38 -7.50 13.61
N THR A 126 -2.88 -6.29 13.87
CA THR A 126 -4.30 -6.00 13.74
C THR A 126 -4.73 -6.03 12.28
N ALA A 127 -5.76 -6.84 12.00
CA ALA A 127 -6.32 -6.94 10.65
C ALA A 127 -6.95 -5.60 10.24
N LEU A 128 -6.66 -5.15 9.02
CA LEU A 128 -7.39 -4.01 8.47
C LEU A 128 -8.84 -4.40 8.18
N ARG A 129 -9.75 -3.50 8.52
CA ARG A 129 -11.18 -3.69 8.27
C ARG A 129 -11.44 -3.66 6.75
N PRO A 130 -12.39 -4.46 6.22
CA PRO A 130 -12.81 -4.30 4.84
C PRO A 130 -13.43 -2.92 4.62
N TYR A 131 -13.11 -2.30 3.47
CA TYR A 131 -13.73 -1.05 3.07
C TYR A 131 -15.10 -1.33 2.44
N TYR A 132 -16.17 -0.92 3.13
CA TYR A 132 -17.54 -0.99 2.62
C TYR A 132 -17.92 0.36 2.00
N ARG A 133 -18.31 0.35 0.72
CA ARG A 133 -18.98 1.52 0.09
C ARG A 133 -20.34 1.69 0.77
N PHE A 134 -20.50 2.77 1.53
CA PHE A 134 -21.82 3.29 1.90
C PHE A 134 -22.26 4.30 0.82
#